data_AF-A0A1D2QZI9-F1
#
_entry.id   AF-A0A1D2QZI9-F1
#
_cell.length_a   1.000
_cell.length_b   1.000
_cell.length_c   1.000
_cell.angle_alpha   90.00
_cell.angle_beta   90.00
_cell.angle_gamma   90.00
#
_symmetry.space_group_name_H-M   'P 1'
#
loop_
_entity.id
_entity.type
_entity.pdbx_description
1 polymer ?
#
loop_
_entity_poly.entity_id
_entity_poly.type
_entity_poly.pdbx_seq_one_letter_code
_entity_poly.pdbx_strand_id
1 'polypeptide(L)'
;MQSINELIHRYKILMWLVTAVFMVGFIIHVYGYAMRAEAIAFIGLGIVLAVVVFEMLRPISPMEKAYRLKRDFEDIPKEKREKLLMELARKDIPYARRRVADAVDTHFKDISKSVREDVLTALAGDEHHYVRSIVGAAIRYNFEDLPEELREKLLLKLADDRDKGERHKISAAGSEIALTVAGNFKDIPKDVREELLKKLAANDNPYTRAGVVFILREFGVPENLRSGLLKKLANDNDERVRCAVDADIENLRAKYGGIGIRDFLTMKYLK
;
A
#
# COMPACT_ATOMS: atom_id res chain seq x y z
N MET A 1 -34.29 -10.98 -11.78
CA MET A 1 -33.38 -11.44 -10.70
C MET A 1 -33.58 -10.52 -9.51
N GLN A 2 -34.14 -11.00 -8.40
CA GLN A 2 -34.20 -10.22 -7.16
C GLN A 2 -32.79 -9.95 -6.67
N SER A 3 -32.51 -8.73 -6.20
CA SER A 3 -31.16 -8.42 -5.72
C SER A 3 -30.89 -9.20 -4.43
N ILE A 4 -29.67 -9.72 -4.26
CA ILE A 4 -29.26 -10.46 -3.06
C ILE A 4 -29.56 -9.66 -1.77
N ASN A 5 -29.53 -8.33 -1.85
CA ASN A 5 -29.87 -7.44 -0.73
C ASN A 5 -31.37 -7.49 -0.36
N GLU A 6 -32.27 -7.59 -1.34
CA GLU A 6 -33.71 -7.78 -1.07
C GLU A 6 -33.99 -9.14 -0.44
N LEU A 7 -33.27 -10.18 -0.87
CA LEU A 7 -33.39 -11.51 -0.29
C LEU A 7 -32.92 -11.51 1.17
N ILE A 8 -31.79 -10.87 1.46
CA ILE A 8 -31.27 -10.69 2.83
C ILE A 8 -32.24 -9.87 3.69
N HIS A 9 -32.83 -8.81 3.15
CA HIS A 9 -33.78 -7.97 3.90
C HIS A 9 -35.07 -8.73 4.22
N ARG A 10 -35.63 -9.49 3.26
CA ARG A 10 -36.78 -10.36 3.49
C ARG A 10 -36.48 -11.46 4.51
N TYR A 11 -35.28 -12.04 4.45
CA TYR A 11 -34.86 -13.04 5.43
C TYR A 11 -34.76 -12.45 6.85
N LYS A 12 -34.25 -11.22 6.99
CA LYS A 12 -34.23 -10.50 8.28
C LYS A 12 -35.63 -10.27 8.83
N ILE A 13 -36.59 -9.82 8.01
CA ILE A 13 -37.98 -9.60 8.44
C ILE A 13 -38.65 -10.91 8.86
N LEU A 14 -38.52 -11.96 8.03
CA LEU A 14 -39.09 -13.27 8.32
C LEU A 14 -38.52 -13.84 9.63
N MET A 15 -37.23 -13.64 9.87
CA MET A 15 -36.55 -14.09 11.09
C MET A 15 -37.03 -13.34 12.33
N TRP A 16 -37.21 -12.01 12.27
CA TRP A 16 -37.81 -11.23 13.36
C TRP A 16 -39.23 -11.70 13.70
N LEU A 17 -40.03 -12.03 12.67
CA LEU A 17 -41.38 -12.57 12.88
C LEU A 17 -41.33 -13.96 13.54
N VAL A 18 -40.42 -14.84 13.12
CA VAL A 18 -40.24 -16.16 13.74
C VAL A 18 -39.81 -16.01 15.20
N THR A 19 -38.84 -15.15 15.51
CA THR A 19 -38.40 -14.90 16.89
C THR A 19 -39.52 -14.31 17.76
N ALA A 20 -40.33 -13.38 17.22
CA ALA A 20 -41.47 -12.80 17.93
C ALA A 20 -42.56 -13.83 18.24
N VAL A 21 -42.90 -14.70 17.26
CA VAL A 21 -43.87 -15.79 17.45
C VAL A 21 -43.38 -16.79 18.50
N PHE A 22 -42.09 -17.14 18.49
CA PHE A 22 -41.48 -17.99 19.52
C PHE A 22 -41.50 -17.35 20.91
N MET A 23 -41.20 -16.05 21.02
CA MET A 23 -41.26 -15.35 22.32
C MET A 23 -42.69 -15.28 22.87
N VAL A 24 -43.69 -15.03 22.02
CA VAL A 24 -45.10 -15.04 22.42
C VAL A 24 -45.54 -16.44 22.86
N GLY A 25 -45.16 -17.49 22.11
CA GLY A 25 -45.43 -18.88 22.50
C GLY A 25 -44.75 -19.27 23.82
N PHE A 26 -43.52 -18.81 24.03
CA PHE A 26 -42.76 -19.04 25.26
C PHE A 26 -43.41 -18.36 26.48
N ILE A 27 -43.85 -17.11 26.35
CA ILE A 27 -44.56 -16.38 27.41
C ILE A 27 -45.87 -17.09 27.77
N ILE A 28 -46.67 -17.49 26.78
CA ILE A 28 -47.92 -18.21 27.02
C ILE A 28 -47.68 -19.54 27.75
N HIS A 29 -46.58 -20.24 27.43
CA HIS A 29 -46.29 -21.55 27.98
C HIS A 29 -45.67 -21.51 29.39
N VAL A 30 -44.78 -20.53 29.67
CA VAL A 30 -44.13 -20.36 30.98
C VAL A 30 -45.10 -19.91 32.06
N TYR A 31 -46.07 -19.06 31.73
CA TYR A 31 -47.06 -18.56 32.69
C TYR A 31 -48.30 -19.47 32.85
N GLY A 32 -48.38 -20.56 32.08
CA GLY A 32 -49.58 -21.41 31.99
C GLY A 32 -49.55 -22.71 32.80
N TYR A 33 -48.44 -23.46 32.88
CA TYR A 33 -48.42 -24.80 33.52
C TYR A 33 -47.01 -25.25 33.95
N ALA A 34 -46.93 -26.19 34.89
CA ALA A 34 -45.69 -26.88 35.28
C ALA A 34 -44.93 -27.43 34.05
N MET A 35 -43.64 -27.06 33.92
CA MET A 35 -42.84 -27.31 32.71
C MET A 35 -42.84 -28.80 32.30
N ARG A 36 -43.49 -29.11 31.17
CA ARG A 36 -43.42 -30.41 30.51
C ARG A 36 -42.15 -30.49 29.66
N ALA A 37 -41.68 -31.70 29.36
CA ALA A 37 -40.48 -31.93 28.54
C ALA A 37 -40.50 -31.19 27.19
N GLU A 38 -41.70 -30.98 26.62
CA GLU A 38 -41.93 -30.21 25.39
C GLU A 38 -41.49 -28.74 25.53
N ALA A 39 -41.75 -28.11 26.67
CA ALA A 39 -41.34 -26.73 26.96
C ALA A 39 -39.81 -26.57 26.95
N ILE A 40 -39.11 -27.54 27.54
CA ILE A 40 -37.64 -27.58 27.57
C ILE A 40 -37.07 -27.74 26.16
N ALA A 41 -37.71 -28.57 25.32
CA ALA A 41 -37.31 -28.74 23.92
C ALA A 41 -37.48 -27.46 23.10
N PHE A 42 -38.59 -26.71 23.29
CA PHE A 42 -38.80 -25.43 22.61
C PHE A 42 -37.81 -24.35 23.05
N ILE A 43 -37.46 -24.28 24.34
CA ILE A 43 -36.41 -23.40 24.84
C ILE A 43 -35.06 -23.75 24.21
N GLY A 44 -34.72 -25.04 24.18
CA GLY A 44 -33.49 -25.53 23.56
C GLY A 44 -33.39 -25.15 22.08
N LEU A 45 -34.46 -25.35 21.31
CA LEU A 45 -34.51 -24.95 19.90
C LEU A 45 -34.39 -23.44 19.73
N GLY A 46 -35.08 -22.66 20.57
CA GLY A 46 -35.00 -21.19 20.57
C GLY A 46 -33.58 -20.68 20.81
N ILE A 47 -32.86 -21.28 21.78
CA ILE A 47 -31.45 -20.95 22.06
C ILE A 47 -30.56 -21.32 20.87
N VAL A 48 -30.74 -22.50 20.27
CA VAL A 48 -29.96 -22.93 19.10
C VAL A 48 -30.18 -21.98 17.92
N LEU A 49 -31.43 -21.61 17.64
CA LEU A 49 -31.74 -20.63 16.59
C LEU A 49 -31.13 -19.26 16.90
N ALA A 50 -31.21 -18.78 18.14
CA ALA A 50 -30.59 -17.53 18.55
C ALA A 50 -29.06 -17.54 18.35
N VAL A 51 -28.39 -18.65 18.69
CA VAL A 51 -26.94 -18.82 18.47
C VAL A 51 -26.60 -18.83 16.98
N VAL A 52 -27.36 -19.58 16.17
CA VAL A 52 -27.17 -19.61 14.71
C VAL A 52 -27.34 -18.21 14.11
N VAL A 53 -28.38 -17.49 14.51
CA VAL A 53 -28.63 -16.12 14.06
C VAL A 53 -27.52 -15.16 14.52
N PHE A 54 -27.07 -15.27 15.76
CA PHE A 54 -25.96 -14.47 16.28
C PHE A 54 -24.67 -14.71 15.47
N GLU A 55 -24.34 -15.97 15.16
CA GLU A 55 -23.19 -16.31 14.31
C GLU A 55 -23.36 -15.81 12.86
N MET A 56 -24.57 -15.88 12.30
CA MET A 56 -24.86 -15.33 10.96
C MET A 56 -24.81 -13.79 10.91
N LEU A 57 -25.08 -13.12 12.03
CA LEU A 57 -25.04 -11.68 12.16
C LEU A 57 -23.67 -11.14 12.59
N ARG A 58 -22.70 -12.02 12.91
CA ARG A 58 -21.35 -11.57 13.24
C ARG A 58 -20.78 -10.74 12.09
N PRO A 59 -20.28 -9.53 12.36
CA PRO A 59 -19.66 -8.72 11.33
C PRO A 59 -18.45 -9.46 10.77
N ILE A 60 -18.38 -9.54 9.44
CA ILE A 60 -17.23 -10.11 8.74
C ILE A 60 -15.97 -9.36 9.22
N SER A 61 -14.98 -10.11 9.72
CA SER A 61 -13.74 -9.53 10.23
C SER A 61 -13.01 -8.75 9.12
N PRO A 62 -12.22 -7.71 9.45
CA PRO A 62 -11.45 -6.99 8.43
C PRO A 62 -10.49 -7.91 7.67
N MET A 63 -10.00 -8.96 8.34
CA MET A 63 -9.17 -10.00 7.73
C MET A 63 -9.94 -10.78 6.64
N GLU A 64 -11.15 -11.24 6.96
CA GLU A 64 -11.99 -11.96 5.98
C GLU A 64 -12.39 -11.04 4.82
N LYS A 65 -12.72 -9.77 5.10
CA LYS A 65 -12.94 -8.77 4.05
C LYS A 65 -11.71 -8.61 3.14
N ALA A 66 -10.51 -8.57 3.71
CA ALA A 66 -9.26 -8.46 2.95
C ALA A 66 -8.97 -9.72 2.11
N TYR A 67 -9.26 -10.91 2.62
CA TYR A 67 -9.16 -12.16 1.85
C TYR A 67 -10.11 -12.16 0.65
N ARG A 68 -11.36 -11.76 0.86
CA ARG A 68 -12.35 -11.63 -0.21
C ARG A 68 -11.94 -10.59 -1.24
N LEU A 69 -11.40 -9.45 -0.82
CA LEU A 69 -10.88 -8.43 -1.72
C LEU A 69 -9.79 -8.99 -2.65
N LYS A 70 -8.91 -9.86 -2.14
CA LYS A 70 -7.86 -10.48 -2.95
C LYS A 70 -8.40 -11.56 -3.91
N ARG A 71 -9.27 -12.43 -3.42
CA ARG A 71 -9.71 -13.62 -4.15
C ARG A 71 -10.80 -13.32 -5.16
N ASP A 72 -11.72 -12.45 -4.80
CA ASP A 72 -13.00 -12.24 -5.49
C ASP A 72 -13.12 -10.79 -6.00
N PHE A 73 -11.99 -10.10 -6.28
CA PHE A 73 -11.98 -8.66 -6.57
C PHE A 73 -12.95 -8.27 -7.69
N GLU A 74 -12.98 -9.04 -8.77
CA GLU A 74 -13.83 -8.80 -9.94
C GLU A 74 -15.29 -9.19 -9.69
N ASP A 75 -15.53 -10.17 -8.84
CA ASP A 75 -16.88 -10.66 -8.49
C ASP A 75 -17.60 -9.77 -7.48
N ILE A 76 -16.87 -8.93 -6.73
CA ILE A 76 -17.46 -7.99 -5.79
C ILE A 76 -18.05 -6.81 -6.59
N PRO A 77 -19.35 -6.48 -6.43
CA PRO A 77 -19.95 -5.31 -7.07
C PRO A 77 -19.14 -4.04 -6.78
N LYS A 78 -18.89 -3.25 -7.83
CA LYS A 78 -17.94 -2.11 -7.82
C LYS A 78 -18.12 -1.20 -6.60
N GLU A 79 -19.34 -0.80 -6.28
CA GLU A 79 -19.64 0.10 -5.16
C GLU A 79 -19.27 -0.53 -3.81
N LYS A 80 -19.51 -1.84 -3.66
CA LYS A 80 -19.14 -2.59 -2.45
C LYS A 80 -17.63 -2.74 -2.35
N ARG A 81 -16.96 -3.02 -3.47
CA ARG A 81 -15.50 -3.17 -3.55
C ARG A 81 -14.78 -1.89 -3.19
N GLU A 82 -15.20 -0.77 -3.77
CA GLU A 82 -14.60 0.55 -3.49
C GLU A 82 -14.81 0.98 -2.04
N LYS A 83 -16.00 0.70 -1.47
CA LYS A 83 -16.24 0.90 -0.03
C LYS A 83 -15.30 0.05 0.83
N LEU A 84 -15.05 -1.21 0.45
CA LEU A 84 -14.13 -2.09 1.18
C LEU A 84 -12.68 -1.60 1.09
N LEU A 85 -12.22 -1.14 -0.08
CA LEU A 85 -10.89 -0.56 -0.24
C LEU A 85 -10.68 0.61 0.72
N MET A 86 -11.62 1.57 0.75
CA MET A 86 -11.57 2.72 1.64
C MET A 86 -11.66 2.36 3.11
N GLU A 87 -12.53 1.41 3.46
CA GLU A 87 -12.67 0.92 4.84
C GLU A 87 -11.36 0.31 5.32
N LEU A 88 -10.79 -0.61 4.54
CA LEU A 88 -9.63 -1.41 4.95
C LEU A 88 -8.32 -0.61 4.90
N ALA A 89 -8.20 0.39 4.00
CA ALA A 89 -7.03 1.26 3.92
C ALA A 89 -6.75 2.04 5.23
N ARG A 90 -7.81 2.31 6.01
CA ARG A 90 -7.76 3.15 7.22
C ARG A 90 -7.81 2.33 8.52
N LYS A 91 -7.71 1.00 8.45
CA LYS A 91 -7.85 0.10 9.62
C LYS A 91 -6.51 -0.34 10.17
N ASP A 92 -6.50 -0.63 11.46
CA ASP A 92 -5.29 -0.99 12.23
C ASP A 92 -4.75 -2.40 11.99
N ILE A 93 -5.18 -3.10 10.93
CA ILE A 93 -4.66 -4.42 10.58
C ILE A 93 -3.69 -4.29 9.40
N PRO A 94 -2.36 -4.40 9.62
CA PRO A 94 -1.36 -4.20 8.58
C PRO A 94 -1.53 -5.13 7.37
N TYR A 95 -1.93 -6.37 7.63
CA TYR A 95 -2.22 -7.34 6.57
C TYR A 95 -3.40 -6.91 5.69
N ALA A 96 -4.44 -6.31 6.27
CA ALA A 96 -5.58 -5.83 5.49
C ALA A 96 -5.16 -4.66 4.58
N ARG A 97 -4.36 -3.72 5.10
CA ARG A 97 -3.81 -2.59 4.32
C ARG A 97 -2.88 -3.06 3.21
N ARG A 98 -2.06 -4.09 3.46
CA ARG A 98 -1.28 -4.76 2.41
C ARG A 98 -2.16 -5.31 1.29
N ARG A 99 -3.26 -5.99 1.62
CA ARG A 99 -4.19 -6.51 0.60
C ARG A 99 -4.89 -5.41 -0.18
N VAL A 100 -5.17 -4.28 0.46
CA VAL A 100 -5.67 -3.09 -0.24
C VAL A 100 -4.62 -2.55 -1.21
N ALA A 101 -3.35 -2.43 -0.78
CA ALA A 101 -2.27 -2.00 -1.65
C ALA A 101 -2.07 -2.96 -2.84
N ASP A 102 -2.04 -4.28 -2.58
CA ASP A 102 -1.97 -5.34 -3.61
C ASP A 102 -3.11 -5.17 -4.64
N ALA A 103 -4.33 -4.92 -4.15
CA ALA A 103 -5.51 -4.78 -5.00
C ALA A 103 -5.44 -3.50 -5.86
N VAL A 104 -4.97 -2.38 -5.31
CA VAL A 104 -4.77 -1.14 -6.08
C VAL A 104 -3.67 -1.30 -7.13
N ASP A 105 -2.58 -1.98 -6.80
CA ASP A 105 -1.50 -2.28 -7.75
C ASP A 105 -1.97 -3.17 -8.90
N THR A 106 -2.69 -4.25 -8.59
CA THR A 106 -3.11 -5.26 -9.58
C THR A 106 -4.30 -4.81 -10.43
N HIS A 107 -5.24 -4.07 -9.85
CA HIS A 107 -6.50 -3.69 -10.48
C HIS A 107 -6.67 -2.18 -10.64
N PHE A 108 -5.55 -1.47 -10.83
CA PHE A 108 -5.49 -0.01 -10.82
C PHE A 108 -6.52 0.68 -11.72
N LYS A 109 -6.77 0.11 -12.90
CA LYS A 109 -7.70 0.66 -13.91
C LYS A 109 -9.17 0.30 -13.66
N ASP A 110 -9.44 -0.73 -12.86
CA ASP A 110 -10.80 -1.16 -12.51
C ASP A 110 -11.38 -0.39 -11.32
N ILE A 111 -10.54 0.32 -10.59
CA ILE A 111 -10.91 1.15 -9.44
C ILE A 111 -11.14 2.58 -9.93
N SER A 112 -12.22 3.22 -9.46
CA SER A 112 -12.47 4.63 -9.77
C SER A 112 -11.29 5.51 -9.36
N LYS A 113 -10.98 6.54 -10.17
CA LYS A 113 -9.85 7.44 -9.96
C LYS A 113 -9.81 8.02 -8.54
N SER A 114 -10.92 8.57 -8.08
CA SER A 114 -11.02 9.13 -6.72
C SER A 114 -10.69 8.11 -5.64
N VAL A 115 -11.17 6.86 -5.75
CA VAL A 115 -10.93 5.84 -4.72
C VAL A 115 -9.48 5.37 -4.72
N ARG A 116 -8.89 5.08 -5.89
CA ARG A 116 -7.48 4.66 -5.94
C ARG A 116 -6.55 5.77 -5.44
N GLU A 117 -6.82 7.03 -5.79
CA GLU A 117 -6.02 8.18 -5.37
C GLU A 117 -6.08 8.41 -3.85
N ASP A 118 -7.26 8.31 -3.25
CA ASP A 118 -7.45 8.39 -1.80
C ASP A 118 -6.74 7.25 -1.07
N VAL A 119 -6.84 6.02 -1.60
CA VAL A 119 -6.20 4.84 -1.01
C VAL A 119 -4.68 4.96 -1.09
N LEU A 120 -4.11 5.34 -2.25
CA LEU A 120 -2.67 5.56 -2.39
C LEU A 120 -2.18 6.64 -1.42
N THR A 121 -2.93 7.73 -1.26
CA THR A 121 -2.60 8.81 -0.32
C THR A 121 -2.57 8.33 1.12
N ALA A 122 -3.56 7.53 1.52
CA ALA A 122 -3.65 6.95 2.85
C ALA A 122 -2.48 5.98 3.12
N LEU A 123 -2.17 5.10 2.16
CA LEU A 123 -1.18 4.04 2.34
C LEU A 123 0.26 4.49 2.07
N ALA A 124 0.49 5.62 1.39
CA ALA A 124 1.84 6.16 1.18
C ALA A 124 2.55 6.58 2.47
N GLY A 125 1.81 6.74 3.57
CA GLY A 125 2.36 7.01 4.91
C GLY A 125 2.10 5.88 5.89
N ASP A 126 1.83 4.67 5.40
CA ASP A 126 1.59 3.51 6.26
C ASP A 126 2.77 3.30 7.22
N GLU A 127 2.52 2.82 8.43
CA GLU A 127 3.58 2.52 9.39
C GLU A 127 4.49 1.38 8.91
N HIS A 128 3.98 0.46 8.08
CA HIS A 128 4.71 -0.71 7.59
C HIS A 128 5.32 -0.52 6.21
N HIS A 129 6.63 -0.76 6.11
CA HIS A 129 7.40 -0.53 4.88
C HIS A 129 6.93 -1.33 3.67
N TYR A 130 6.49 -2.57 3.88
CA TYR A 130 5.99 -3.42 2.78
C TYR A 130 4.71 -2.86 2.16
N VAL A 131 3.86 -2.16 2.92
CA VAL A 131 2.66 -1.51 2.36
C VAL A 131 3.09 -0.33 1.48
N ARG A 132 3.97 0.53 2.00
CA ARG A 132 4.52 1.68 1.26
C ARG A 132 5.27 1.25 0.01
N SER A 133 5.97 0.11 0.04
CA SER A 133 6.64 -0.47 -1.12
C SER A 133 5.66 -0.84 -2.23
N ILE A 134 4.52 -1.46 -1.89
CA ILE A 134 3.50 -1.81 -2.89
C ILE A 134 2.87 -0.53 -3.47
N VAL A 135 2.65 0.50 -2.65
CA VAL A 135 2.21 1.81 -3.14
C VAL A 135 3.23 2.40 -4.12
N GLY A 136 4.53 2.30 -3.82
CA GLY A 136 5.60 2.72 -4.73
C GLY A 136 5.57 1.98 -6.07
N ALA A 137 5.37 0.66 -6.04
CA ALA A 137 5.22 -0.15 -7.26
C ALA A 137 3.98 0.26 -8.07
N ALA A 138 2.83 0.45 -7.40
CA ALA A 138 1.59 0.89 -8.04
C ALA A 138 1.77 2.25 -8.74
N ILE A 139 2.47 3.20 -8.12
CA ILE A 139 2.81 4.49 -8.74
C ILE A 139 3.73 4.29 -9.94
N ARG A 140 4.78 3.46 -9.82
CA ARG A 140 5.73 3.20 -10.92
C ARG A 140 5.04 2.67 -12.16
N TYR A 141 4.20 1.65 -12.00
CA TYR A 141 3.53 1.00 -13.12
C TYR A 141 2.38 1.81 -13.73
N ASN A 142 1.89 2.82 -13.01
CA ASN A 142 0.74 3.63 -13.43
C ASN A 142 1.04 5.14 -13.40
N PHE A 143 2.30 5.53 -13.62
CA PHE A 143 2.79 6.90 -13.43
C PHE A 143 2.02 7.95 -14.26
N GLU A 144 1.68 7.62 -15.51
CA GLU A 144 0.93 8.49 -16.41
C GLU A 144 -0.58 8.52 -16.11
N ASP A 145 -1.09 7.51 -15.40
CA ASP A 145 -2.51 7.41 -15.05
C ASP A 145 -2.86 8.21 -13.77
N LEU A 146 -1.87 8.82 -13.11
CA LEU A 146 -2.02 9.65 -11.93
C LEU A 146 -1.97 11.15 -12.27
N PRO A 147 -2.80 11.99 -11.64
CA PRO A 147 -2.67 13.44 -11.74
C PRO A 147 -1.27 13.91 -11.32
N GLU A 148 -0.72 14.91 -12.02
CA GLU A 148 0.66 15.39 -11.84
C GLU A 148 0.96 15.82 -10.39
N GLU A 149 0.12 16.68 -9.81
CA GLU A 149 0.26 17.13 -8.42
C GLU A 149 0.24 15.96 -7.42
N LEU A 150 -0.61 14.96 -7.67
CA LEU A 150 -0.72 13.80 -6.78
C LEU A 150 0.52 12.91 -6.90
N ARG A 151 0.96 12.56 -8.11
CA ARG A 151 2.14 11.69 -8.27
C ARG A 151 3.38 12.35 -7.66
N GLU A 152 3.59 13.65 -7.81
CA GLU A 152 4.73 14.36 -7.23
C GLU A 152 4.72 14.33 -5.70
N LYS A 153 3.55 14.62 -5.10
CA LYS A 153 3.35 14.55 -3.65
C LYS A 153 3.63 13.15 -3.12
N LEU A 154 3.16 12.11 -3.80
CA LEU A 154 3.38 10.72 -3.39
C LEU A 154 4.85 10.31 -3.55
N LEU A 155 5.51 10.71 -4.65
CA LEU A 155 6.94 10.45 -4.87
C LEU A 155 7.80 11.08 -3.78
N LEU A 156 7.57 12.35 -3.45
CA LEU A 156 8.32 13.04 -2.39
C LEU A 156 8.10 12.41 -1.02
N LYS A 157 6.86 12.02 -0.72
CA LYS A 157 6.50 11.34 0.54
C LYS A 157 7.20 10.00 0.68
N LEU A 158 7.22 9.18 -0.39
CA LEU A 158 7.85 7.86 -0.38
C LEU A 158 9.38 7.90 -0.53
N ALA A 159 9.94 8.96 -1.12
CA ALA A 159 11.40 9.15 -1.20
C ALA A 159 12.03 9.50 0.17
N ASP A 160 11.28 10.24 1.01
CA ASP A 160 11.67 10.55 2.40
C ASP A 160 11.33 9.42 3.37
N ASP A 161 10.94 8.25 2.85
CA ASP A 161 10.59 7.11 3.67
C ASP A 161 11.83 6.59 4.42
N ARG A 162 11.74 6.63 5.76
CA ARG A 162 12.76 6.11 6.67
C ARG A 162 12.14 5.02 7.53
N ASP A 163 12.75 3.84 7.53
CA ASP A 163 12.31 2.73 8.35
C ASP A 163 12.59 3.00 9.83
N LYS A 164 11.62 3.63 10.49
CA LYS A 164 11.66 3.87 11.93
C LYS A 164 11.40 2.56 12.68
N GLY A 165 12.45 1.79 12.93
CA GLY A 165 12.46 0.77 13.98
C GLY A 165 12.18 -0.67 13.56
N GLU A 166 12.11 -0.99 12.26
CA GLU A 166 12.03 -2.39 11.83
C GLU A 166 13.43 -3.04 11.73
N ARG A 167 13.53 -4.30 12.15
CA ARG A 167 14.76 -5.10 12.16
C ARG A 167 15.32 -5.36 10.76
N HIS A 168 14.54 -5.08 9.72
CA HIS A 168 14.88 -5.25 8.31
C HIS A 168 14.78 -3.88 7.63
N LYS A 169 15.90 -3.15 7.61
CA LYS A 169 16.05 -1.75 7.16
C LYS A 169 15.98 -1.57 5.63
N ILE A 170 15.15 -2.36 4.95
CA ILE A 170 15.11 -2.37 3.48
C ILE A 170 13.67 -2.11 3.03
N SER A 171 13.12 -0.95 3.39
CA SER A 171 12.01 -0.37 2.64
C SER A 171 12.42 -0.30 1.17
N ALA A 172 11.71 -1.05 0.33
CA ALA A 172 11.87 -0.98 -1.10
C ALA A 172 11.10 0.21 -1.71
N ALA A 173 10.33 0.98 -0.92
CA ALA A 173 9.60 2.15 -1.43
C ALA A 173 10.57 3.16 -2.08
N GLY A 174 11.68 3.49 -1.41
CA GLY A 174 12.72 4.35 -1.98
C GLY A 174 13.29 3.79 -3.29
N SER A 175 13.48 2.48 -3.38
CA SER A 175 13.97 1.82 -4.61
C SER A 175 12.94 1.89 -5.74
N GLU A 176 11.66 1.67 -5.46
CA GLU A 176 10.58 1.86 -6.45
C GLU A 176 10.52 3.31 -6.93
N ILE A 177 10.72 4.28 -6.02
CA ILE A 177 10.75 5.70 -6.41
C ILE A 177 12.00 6.01 -7.26
N ALA A 178 13.18 5.47 -6.92
CA ALA A 178 14.37 5.64 -7.76
C ALA A 178 14.15 5.07 -9.18
N LEU A 179 13.54 3.89 -9.29
CA LEU A 179 13.17 3.31 -10.59
C LEU A 179 12.15 4.17 -11.33
N THR A 180 11.16 4.73 -10.63
CA THR A 180 10.16 5.64 -11.20
C THR A 180 10.82 6.90 -11.74
N VAL A 181 11.75 7.50 -10.99
CA VAL A 181 12.52 8.67 -11.42
C VAL A 181 13.38 8.35 -12.64
N ALA A 182 14.03 7.18 -12.69
CA ALA A 182 14.80 6.77 -13.86
C ALA A 182 13.91 6.60 -15.11
N GLY A 183 12.75 5.96 -14.96
CA GLY A 183 11.82 5.72 -16.07
C GLY A 183 11.16 6.99 -16.62
N ASN A 184 10.97 8.01 -15.77
CA ASN A 184 10.18 9.20 -16.09
C ASN A 184 10.96 10.51 -15.86
N PHE A 185 12.29 10.48 -15.93
CA PHE A 185 13.14 11.59 -15.49
C PHE A 185 12.81 12.94 -16.14
N LYS A 186 12.43 12.91 -17.42
CA LYS A 186 12.07 14.10 -18.20
C LYS A 186 10.66 14.59 -17.92
N ASP A 187 9.77 13.70 -17.52
CA ASP A 187 8.35 13.97 -17.27
C ASP A 187 8.08 14.43 -15.83
N ILE A 188 9.07 14.29 -14.95
CA ILE A 188 9.06 14.87 -13.61
C ILE A 188 9.63 16.31 -13.69
N PRO A 189 8.93 17.31 -13.12
CA PRO A 189 9.41 18.68 -13.06
C PRO A 189 10.80 18.78 -12.44
N LYS A 190 11.58 19.77 -12.91
CA LYS A 190 13.00 19.90 -12.59
C LYS A 190 13.26 20.03 -11.09
N ASP A 191 12.51 20.90 -10.43
CA ASP A 191 12.56 21.12 -8.99
C ASP A 191 12.20 19.84 -8.21
N VAL A 192 11.14 19.14 -8.61
CA VAL A 192 10.72 17.89 -7.97
C VAL A 192 11.77 16.79 -8.11
N ARG A 193 12.31 16.56 -9.33
CA ARG A 193 13.35 15.52 -9.51
C ARG A 193 14.64 15.85 -8.75
N GLU A 194 15.03 17.12 -8.65
CA GLU A 194 16.20 17.52 -7.87
C GLU A 194 15.99 17.29 -6.37
N GLU A 195 14.79 17.54 -5.85
CA GLU A 195 14.44 17.22 -4.46
C GLU A 195 14.40 15.70 -4.22
N LEU A 196 13.79 14.94 -5.12
CA LEU A 196 13.76 13.47 -5.07
C LEU A 196 15.18 12.89 -5.01
N LEU A 197 16.09 13.35 -5.86
CA LEU A 197 17.48 12.89 -5.86
C LEU A 197 18.17 13.13 -4.51
N LYS A 198 17.93 14.27 -3.87
CA LYS A 198 18.49 14.57 -2.54
C LYS A 198 17.93 13.64 -1.46
N LYS A 199 16.60 13.41 -1.46
CA LYS A 199 15.93 12.50 -0.51
C LYS A 199 16.40 11.05 -0.69
N LEU A 200 16.39 10.56 -1.92
CA LEU A 200 16.83 9.20 -2.26
C LEU A 200 18.31 8.97 -1.95
N ALA A 201 19.20 9.96 -2.17
CA ALA A 201 20.61 9.89 -1.81
C ALA A 201 20.86 9.97 -0.29
N ALA A 202 19.83 10.29 0.50
CA ALA A 202 19.85 10.29 1.96
C ALA A 202 19.04 9.13 2.55
N ASN A 203 18.44 8.27 1.71
CA ASN A 203 17.62 7.16 2.15
C ASN A 203 18.46 6.12 2.91
N ASP A 204 17.88 5.47 3.91
CA ASP A 204 18.57 4.46 4.72
C ASP A 204 18.92 3.19 3.91
N ASN A 205 18.17 2.90 2.84
CA ASN A 205 18.38 1.73 1.99
C ASN A 205 19.54 1.96 0.99
N PRO A 206 20.63 1.17 1.07
CA PRO A 206 21.77 1.31 0.16
C PRO A 206 21.43 0.98 -1.30
N TYR A 207 20.42 0.15 -1.57
CA TYR A 207 19.97 -0.11 -2.95
C TYR A 207 19.33 1.14 -3.57
N THR A 208 18.57 1.89 -2.79
CA THR A 208 18.01 3.18 -3.22
C THR A 208 19.12 4.18 -3.53
N ARG A 209 20.12 4.30 -2.64
CA ARG A 209 21.26 5.20 -2.84
C ARG A 209 22.11 4.80 -4.05
N ALA A 210 22.35 3.51 -4.27
CA ALA A 210 23.02 3.01 -5.47
C ALA A 210 22.22 3.30 -6.75
N GLY A 211 20.88 3.19 -6.70
CA GLY A 211 19.98 3.61 -7.77
C GLY A 211 20.13 5.09 -8.12
N VAL A 212 20.38 5.96 -7.14
CA VAL A 212 20.68 7.38 -7.41
C VAL A 212 21.95 7.55 -8.23
N VAL A 213 23.01 6.79 -7.96
CA VAL A 213 24.25 6.86 -8.76
C VAL A 213 23.98 6.54 -10.22
N PHE A 214 23.16 5.52 -10.49
CA PHE A 214 22.72 5.21 -11.85
C PHE A 214 21.97 6.39 -12.50
N ILE A 215 21.01 7.01 -11.78
CA ILE A 215 20.27 8.16 -12.33
C ILE A 215 21.21 9.34 -12.62
N LEU A 216 22.13 9.63 -11.69
CA LEU A 216 23.10 10.70 -11.87
C LEU A 216 23.94 10.48 -13.12
N ARG A 217 24.30 9.23 -13.43
CA ARG A 217 25.07 8.84 -14.62
C ARG A 217 24.32 9.04 -15.92
N GLU A 218 23.12 8.46 -16.01
CA GLU A 218 22.39 8.33 -17.27
C GLU A 218 21.65 9.60 -17.69
N PHE A 219 21.25 10.44 -16.73
CA PHE A 219 20.37 11.57 -16.98
C PHE A 219 21.06 12.93 -16.80
N GLY A 220 20.52 13.95 -17.50
CA GLY A 220 21.00 15.32 -17.45
C GLY A 220 20.67 16.03 -16.13
N VAL A 221 21.43 15.71 -15.08
CA VAL A 221 21.37 16.38 -13.77
C VAL A 221 22.32 17.58 -13.77
N PRO A 222 21.94 18.77 -13.26
CA PRO A 222 22.84 19.91 -13.16
C PRO A 222 24.15 19.55 -12.44
N GLU A 223 25.28 19.98 -12.99
CA GLU A 223 26.62 19.55 -12.55
C GLU A 223 26.87 19.83 -11.06
N ASN A 224 26.40 20.96 -10.53
CA ASN A 224 26.51 21.30 -9.12
C ASN A 224 25.78 20.30 -8.20
N LEU A 225 24.58 19.85 -8.60
CA LEU A 225 23.83 18.85 -7.85
C LEU A 225 24.46 17.46 -8.02
N ARG A 226 24.75 17.07 -9.27
CA ARG A 226 25.35 15.76 -9.59
C ARG A 226 26.62 15.56 -8.79
N SER A 227 27.53 16.53 -8.85
CA SER A 227 28.82 16.44 -8.21
C SER A 227 28.74 16.45 -6.67
N GLY A 228 27.87 17.27 -6.10
CA GLY A 228 27.61 17.27 -4.65
C GLY A 228 27.08 15.92 -4.15
N LEU A 229 26.15 15.31 -4.89
CA LEU A 229 25.60 13.99 -4.55
C LEU A 229 26.62 12.87 -4.75
N LEU A 230 27.40 12.86 -5.85
CA LEU A 230 28.46 11.88 -6.06
C LEU A 230 29.55 11.97 -4.98
N LYS A 231 29.95 13.18 -4.55
CA LYS A 231 30.89 13.36 -3.43
C LYS A 231 30.37 12.71 -2.15
N LYS A 232 29.09 12.90 -1.84
CA LYS A 232 28.45 12.29 -0.68
C LYS A 232 28.44 10.76 -0.80
N LEU A 233 28.00 10.23 -1.95
CA LEU A 233 27.84 8.79 -2.18
C LEU A 233 29.18 8.05 -2.33
N ALA A 234 30.25 8.72 -2.76
CA ALA A 234 31.60 8.15 -2.77
C ALA A 234 32.12 7.84 -1.36
N ASN A 235 31.64 8.60 -0.37
CA ASN A 235 31.96 8.44 1.05
C ASN A 235 30.84 7.73 1.83
N ASP A 236 29.94 7.03 1.13
CA ASP A 236 28.82 6.31 1.76
C ASP A 236 29.34 5.19 2.67
N ASN A 237 28.58 4.88 3.73
CA ASN A 237 28.97 3.82 4.66
C ASN A 237 28.81 2.41 4.05
N ASP A 238 27.95 2.26 3.05
CA ASP A 238 27.71 0.98 2.38
C ASP A 238 28.60 0.79 1.16
N GLU A 239 29.30 -0.34 1.11
CA GLU A 239 30.21 -0.69 0.02
C GLU A 239 29.52 -0.74 -1.34
N ARG A 240 28.26 -1.19 -1.41
CA ARG A 240 27.52 -1.27 -2.67
C ARG A 240 27.33 0.10 -3.31
N VAL A 241 27.10 1.12 -2.49
CA VAL A 241 26.95 2.50 -2.94
C VAL A 241 28.29 3.03 -3.45
N ARG A 242 29.38 2.79 -2.72
CA ARG A 242 30.73 3.19 -3.15
C ARG A 242 31.13 2.52 -4.47
N CYS A 243 30.93 1.20 -4.60
CA CYS A 243 31.19 0.47 -5.83
C CYS A 243 30.37 0.99 -7.03
N ALA A 244 29.12 1.40 -6.81
CA ALA A 244 28.31 2.01 -7.87
C ALA A 244 28.93 3.34 -8.36
N VAL A 245 29.49 4.15 -7.45
CA VAL A 245 30.20 5.39 -7.80
C VAL A 245 31.49 5.09 -8.55
N ASP A 246 32.29 4.13 -8.10
CA ASP A 246 33.52 3.73 -8.78
C ASP A 246 33.24 3.24 -10.22
N ALA A 247 32.17 2.46 -10.40
CA ALA A 247 31.72 2.03 -11.72
C ALA A 247 31.28 3.20 -12.61
N ASP A 248 30.62 4.24 -12.07
CA ASP A 248 30.33 5.48 -12.82
C ASP A 248 31.63 6.16 -13.29
N ILE A 249 32.62 6.26 -12.39
CA ILE A 249 33.92 6.88 -12.69
C ILE A 249 34.66 6.12 -13.79
N GLU A 250 34.70 4.79 -13.74
CA GLU A 250 35.33 3.96 -14.76
C GLU A 250 34.65 4.10 -16.13
N ASN A 251 33.32 4.13 -16.16
CA ASN A 251 32.56 4.37 -17.39
C ASN A 251 32.86 5.74 -18.00
N LEU A 252 32.93 6.79 -17.18
CA LEU A 252 33.31 8.13 -17.65
C LEU A 252 34.74 8.15 -18.20
N ARG A 253 35.69 7.46 -17.56
CA ARG A 253 37.07 7.33 -18.06
C ARG A 253 37.13 6.63 -19.42
N ALA A 254 36.35 5.56 -19.59
CA ALA A 254 36.27 4.84 -20.85
C ALA A 254 35.63 5.69 -21.97
N LYS A 255 34.57 6.43 -21.65
CA LYS A 255 33.84 7.27 -22.61
C LYS A 255 34.61 8.52 -23.06
N TYR A 256 35.41 9.12 -22.18
CA TYR A 256 36.10 10.39 -22.45
C TYR A 256 37.63 10.29 -22.50
N GLY A 257 38.18 9.08 -22.71
CA GLY A 257 39.57 8.91 -23.14
C GLY A 257 40.65 9.18 -22.09
N GLY A 258 40.40 8.84 -20.82
CA GLY A 258 41.47 8.78 -19.81
C GLY A 258 42.13 10.11 -19.40
N ILE A 259 41.59 11.27 -19.78
CA ILE A 259 42.08 12.56 -19.26
C ILE A 259 41.68 12.68 -17.79
N GLY A 260 42.62 12.37 -16.89
CA GLY A 260 42.74 12.96 -15.55
C GLY A 260 41.48 13.09 -14.68
N ILE A 261 40.44 12.27 -14.83
CA ILE A 261 39.26 12.34 -13.93
C ILE A 261 39.67 11.99 -12.49
N ARG A 262 40.73 11.19 -12.31
CA ARG A 262 41.32 10.95 -10.99
C ARG A 262 41.86 12.25 -10.40
N ASP A 263 42.52 13.11 -11.17
CA ASP A 263 42.97 14.43 -10.70
C ASP A 263 41.79 15.40 -10.49
N PHE A 264 40.77 15.37 -11.37
CA PHE A 264 39.57 16.21 -11.23
C PHE A 264 38.73 15.86 -9.99
N LEU A 265 38.56 14.58 -9.67
CA LEU A 265 37.76 14.15 -8.52
C LEU A 265 38.55 14.15 -7.20
N THR A 266 39.83 13.77 -7.23
CA THR A 266 40.69 13.81 -6.03
C THR A 266 41.02 15.25 -5.63
N MET A 267 41.11 16.21 -6.58
CA MET A 267 41.28 17.63 -6.24
C MET A 267 40.00 18.35 -5.82
N LYS A 268 38.82 18.00 -6.37
CA LYS A 268 37.59 18.79 -6.18
C LYS A 268 36.61 18.19 -5.16
N TYR A 269 36.65 16.87 -4.92
CA TYR A 269 35.64 16.19 -4.11
C TYR A 269 36.17 15.40 -2.90
N LEU A 270 37.49 15.27 -2.71
CA LEU A 270 38.08 14.61 -1.53
C LEU A 270 38.97 15.52 -0.67
N LYS A 271 38.77 16.83 -0.75
CA LYS A 271 39.15 17.78 0.30
C LYS A 271 37.92 18.27 1.05
#